data_AF-I0JSG1-F1
#
_entry.id   AF-I0JSG1-F1
#
_cell.length_a   1.000
_cell.length_b   1.000
_cell.length_c   1.000
_cell.angle_alpha   90.00
_cell.angle_beta   90.00
_cell.angle_gamma   90.00
#
_symmetry.space_group_name_H-M   'P 1'
#
loop_
_entity.id
_entity.type
_entity.pdbx_description
1 polymer ?
#
loop_
_entity_poly.entity_id
_entity_poly.type
_entity_poly.pdbx_seq_one_letter_code
_entity_poly.pdbx_strand_id
1 'polypeptide(L)' 'MGKAAQHPSDQFHYIKNRIKMLNQVVSSMDADEVDMDDFNRILEMIQQLQIKMERFKKDWDKE' A
#
# COMPACT_ATOMS: atom_id res chain seq x y z
N MET A 1 13.38 9.87 -11.64
CA MET A 1 12.07 10.35 -11.16
C MET A 1 12.06 10.40 -9.63
N GLY A 2 12.78 11.35 -9.02
CA GLY A 2 13.24 11.22 -7.62
C GLY A 2 13.14 12.47 -6.75
N LYS A 3 12.03 13.22 -6.80
CA LYS A 3 11.80 14.36 -5.86
C LYS A 3 10.40 14.40 -5.26
N ALA A 4 9.37 13.92 -5.97
CA ALA A 4 7.96 13.96 -5.53
C ALA A 4 7.59 12.94 -4.43
N ALA A 5 8.55 12.29 -3.77
CA ALA A 5 8.28 11.35 -2.69
C ALA A 5 9.00 11.73 -1.37
N GLN A 6 9.70 12.87 -1.35
CA GLN A 6 10.38 13.34 -0.14
C GLN A 6 9.43 14.11 0.79
N HIS A 7 8.42 14.79 0.26
CA HIS A 7 7.50 15.54 1.12
C HIS A 7 6.46 14.62 1.79
N PRO A 8 6.23 14.76 3.11
CA PRO A 8 5.23 13.98 3.84
C PRO A 8 3.83 14.00 3.22
N SER A 9 3.45 15.12 2.59
CA SER A 9 2.19 15.24 1.86
C SER A 9 2.08 14.23 0.70
N ASP A 10 3.14 14.08 -0.09
CA ASP A 10 3.14 13.21 -1.27
C ASP A 10 3.15 11.74 -0.85
N GLN A 11 3.91 11.43 0.20
CA GLN A 11 3.92 10.10 0.84
C GLN A 11 2.54 9.74 1.40
N PHE A 12 1.86 10.68 2.05
CA PHE A 12 0.49 10.47 2.54
C PHE A 12 -0.50 10.23 1.40
N HIS A 13 -0.43 11.01 0.32
CA HIS A 13 -1.26 10.79 -0.87
C HIS A 13 -1.01 9.41 -1.48
N TYR A 14 0.25 8.96 -1.55
CA TYR A 14 0.59 7.62 -2.01
C TYR A 14 -0.07 6.55 -1.12
N ILE A 15 0.08 6.63 0.20
CA ILE A 15 -0.49 5.66 1.14
C ILE A 15 -2.02 5.63 1.01
N LYS A 16 -2.66 6.80 0.99
CA LYS A 16 -4.11 6.95 0.82
C LYS A 16 -4.60 6.27 -0.46
N ASN A 17 -3.89 6.47 -1.57
CA ASN A 17 -4.24 5.84 -2.85
C ASN A 17 -4.11 4.32 -2.79
N ARG A 18 -3.06 3.79 -2.15
CA ARG A 18 -2.87 2.33 -2.00
C ARG A 18 -3.91 1.68 -1.11
N ILE A 19 -4.32 2.33 -0.02
CA ILE A 19 -5.42 1.85 0.84
C ILE A 19 -6.73 1.85 0.06
N LYS A 20 -7.00 2.90 -0.73
CA LYS A 20 -8.18 2.93 -1.60
C LYS A 20 -8.20 1.78 -2.59
N MET A 21 -7.07 1.47 -3.23
CA MET A 21 -6.96 0.32 -4.13
C MET A 21 -7.18 -1.01 -3.41
N LEU A 22 -6.60 -1.18 -2.22
CA LEU A 22 -6.82 -2.38 -1.41
C LEU A 22 -8.30 -2.56 -1.05
N ASN A 23 -8.95 -1.48 -0.62
CA ASN A 23 -10.38 -1.50 -0.31
C ASN A 23 -11.22 -1.86 -1.55
N GLN A 24 -10.89 -1.33 -2.73
CA GLN A 24 -11.58 -1.67 -3.97
C GLN A 24 -11.45 -3.16 -4.32
N VAL A 25 -10.25 -3.74 -4.15
CA VAL A 25 -10.03 -5.17 -4.38
C VAL A 25 -10.86 -6.01 -3.42
N VAL A 26 -10.75 -5.75 -2.12
CA VAL A 26 -11.50 -6.50 -1.09
C VAL A 26 -13.02 -6.33 -1.26
N SER A 27 -13.49 -5.12 -1.59
CA SER A 27 -14.93 -4.87 -1.82
C SER A 27 -15.48 -5.54 -3.09
N SER A 28 -14.62 -5.99 -4.00
CA SER A 28 -15.03 -6.69 -5.22
C SER A 28 -15.06 -8.21 -5.06
N MET A 29 -14.58 -8.74 -3.93
CA MET A 29 -14.58 -10.17 -3.63
C MET A 29 -15.92 -10.61 -3.06
N ASP A 30 -16.41 -11.77 -3.48
CA ASP A 30 -17.55 -12.44 -2.86
C ASP A 30 -17.05 -13.33 -1.71
N ALA A 31 -17.51 -13.05 -0.48
CA ALA A 31 -17.06 -13.74 0.73
C ALA A 31 -17.31 -15.26 0.70
N ASP A 32 -18.29 -15.72 -0.07
CA ASP A 32 -18.61 -17.14 -0.23
C ASP A 32 -17.73 -17.84 -1.29
N GLU A 33 -17.02 -17.07 -2.13
CA GLU A 33 -16.16 -17.56 -3.23
C GLU A 33 -14.67 -17.33 -2.99
N VAL A 34 -14.28 -16.57 -1.95
CA VAL A 34 -12.87 -16.31 -1.61
C VAL A 34 -12.12 -17.60 -1.31
N ASP A 35 -10.92 -17.72 -1.87
CA ASP A 35 -9.99 -18.82 -1.59
C ASP A 35 -8.63 -18.35 -1.03
N MET A 36 -7.71 -19.29 -0.83
CA MET A 36 -6.38 -18.99 -0.29
C MET A 36 -5.53 -18.08 -1.20
N ASP A 37 -5.76 -18.09 -2.51
CA ASP A 37 -5.03 -17.25 -3.45
C ASP A 37 -5.47 -15.78 -3.32
N ASP A 38 -6.75 -15.54 -3.03
CA ASP A 38 -7.24 -14.20 -2.69
C ASP A 38 -6.61 -13.67 -1.39
N PHE A 39 -6.49 -14.51 -0.35
CA PHE A 39 -5.78 -14.14 0.87
C PHE A 39 -4.31 -13.81 0.59
N ASN A 40 -3.63 -14.61 -0.24
CA ASN A 40 -2.25 -14.36 -0.64
C ASN A 40 -2.11 -13.03 -1.40
N ARG A 41 -3.06 -12.71 -2.28
CA ARG A 41 -3.10 -11.44 -3.02
C ARG A 41 -3.26 -10.24 -2.07
N ILE A 42 -4.18 -10.32 -1.11
CA ILE A 42 -4.39 -9.27 -0.10
C ILE A 42 -3.11 -9.08 0.73
N LEU A 43 -2.51 -10.18 1.19
CA LEU A 43 -1.27 -10.17 1.96
C LEU A 43 -0.14 -9.49 1.18
N GLU A 44 0.03 -9.83 -0.09
CA GLU A 44 1.05 -9.22 -0.95
C GLU A 44 0.82 -7.71 -1.07
N MET A 45 -0.42 -7.26 -1.30
CA MET A 45 -0.75 -5.84 -1.40
C MET A 45 -0.41 -5.06 -0.12
N ILE A 46 -0.67 -5.65 1.06
CA ILE A 46 -0.34 -5.08 2.37
C ILE A 46 1.19 -5.04 2.56
N GLN A 47 1.89 -6.13 2.27
CA GLN A 47 3.35 -6.20 2.39
C GLN A 47 4.04 -5.17 1.47
N GLN A 48 3.57 -4.98 0.25
CA GLN A 48 4.10 -3.96 -0.66
C GLN A 48 3.88 -2.54 -0.11
N LEU A 49 2.72 -2.27 0.50
CA LEU A 49 2.47 -1.00 1.16
C LEU A 49 3.40 -0.80 2.36
N GLN A 50 3.58 -1.82 3.20
CA GLN A 50 4.50 -1.81 4.34
C GLN A 50 5.94 -1.51 3.88
N ILE A 51 6.46 -2.24 2.88
CA ILE A 51 7.80 -2.03 2.33
C ILE A 51 7.97 -0.57 1.89
N LYS A 52 6.94 0.01 1.27
CA LYS A 52 7.00 1.41 0.82
C LYS A 52 6.99 2.40 1.99
N MET A 53 6.19 2.16 3.03
CA MET A 53 6.19 2.97 4.25
C MET A 53 7.54 2.91 4.98
N GLU A 54 8.15 1.73 5.07
CA GLU A 54 9.50 1.56 5.65
C GLU A 54 10.57 2.31 4.84
N ARG A 55 10.43 2.39 3.52
CA ARG A 55 11.31 3.22 2.68
C ARG A 55 11.12 4.71 2.96
N PHE A 56 9.87 5.18 3.04
CA PHE A 56 9.59 6.57 3.39
C PHE A 56 10.17 6.96 4.76
N LYS A 57 10.04 6.08 5.76
CA LYS A 57 10.64 6.28 7.08
C LYS A 57 12.16 6.42 7.01
N LYS A 58 12.84 5.56 6.26
CA LYS A 58 14.30 5.67 6.05
C LYS A 58 14.72 6.95 5.34
N ASP A 59 13.84 7.56 4.55
CA ASP A 59 14.09 8.84 3.91
C ASP A 59 13.94 10.00 4.91
N TRP A 60 13.08 9.87 5.94
CA TRP A 60 12.97 10.84 7.04
C TRP A 60 14.20 10.85 7.95
N ASP A 61 14.76 9.67 8.25
CA ASP A 61 15.95 9.54 9.12
C ASP A 61 17.26 10.05 8.46
N LYS A 62 17.20 10.45 7.18
CA LYS A 62 18.34 10.96 6.40
C LYS A 62 18.32 12.48 6.21
N GLU A 63 17.26 13.17 6.65
CA GLU A 63 17.18 14.63 6.75
C GLU A 63 17.69 15.11 8.11
#